data_AF-A0AAV6EHF1-F1
#
_entry.id   AF-A0AAV6EHF1-F1
#
_cell.length_a   1.000
_cell.length_b   1.000
_cell.length_c   1.000
_cell.angle_alpha   90.00
_cell.angle_beta   90.00
_cell.angle_gamma   90.00
#
_symmetry.space_group_name_H-M   'P 1'
#
loop_
_entity.id
_entity.type
_entity.pdbx_description
1 polymer ?
#
loop_
_entity_poly.entity_id
_entity_poly.type
_entity_poly.pdbx_seq_one_letter_code
_entity_poly.pdbx_strand_id
1 'polypeptide(L)'
;MIIGNSFSTTSPYLDYGAKNSSDKENAIKTSQTSDDSSSDNKDKKNITQLSDEEKLQVAKLQQRDSEVRTHEASHMAAGAGLTSGADFTYQKGPDSKMYAVGGEVEIDTSPGRTPQETIQKAQQIKRAALAPSSPSPADLKIAANAASMEASAKAQMQQVQQDDSKGEDNNAALPNSTNKNNTKNPYNQDTYIPSTIGLF
;
A
#
# COMPACT_ATOMS: atom_id res chain seq x y z
N MET A 1 33.82 42.75 -14.12
CA MET A 1 34.36 41.95 -13.01
C MET A 1 33.43 40.76 -12.85
N ILE A 2 33.83 39.60 -13.37
CA ILE A 2 33.05 38.35 -13.32
C ILE A 2 33.45 37.64 -12.03
N ILE A 3 32.47 37.30 -11.21
CA ILE A 3 32.64 36.39 -10.08
C ILE A 3 31.52 35.36 -10.19
N GLY A 4 31.91 34.16 -10.63
CA GLY A 4 31.05 33.01 -10.80
C GLY A 4 30.68 32.41 -9.45
N ASN A 5 29.41 32.04 -9.31
CA ASN A 5 28.92 31.24 -8.19
C ASN A 5 29.06 29.77 -8.55
N SER A 6 30.10 29.14 -8.01
CA SER A 6 30.32 27.69 -8.04
C SER A 6 29.31 27.01 -7.13
N PHE A 7 28.31 26.33 -7.70
CA PHE A 7 27.45 25.42 -6.95
C PHE A 7 28.18 24.08 -6.81
N SER A 8 28.70 23.83 -5.61
CA SER A 8 29.27 22.56 -5.20
C SER A 8 28.14 21.55 -4.95
N THR A 9 28.21 20.40 -5.63
CA THR A 9 27.32 19.26 -5.43
C THR A 9 27.77 18.47 -4.21
N THR A 10 27.10 18.64 -3.08
CA THR A 10 27.30 17.78 -1.90
C THR A 10 26.27 16.65 -1.90
N SER A 11 26.73 15.45 -2.25
CA SER A 11 26.04 14.18 -2.02
C SER A 11 25.81 13.95 -0.52
N PRO A 12 24.64 13.49 -0.06
CA PRO A 12 24.45 13.10 1.33
C PRO A 12 24.83 11.63 1.51
N TYR A 13 26.08 11.38 1.88
CA TYR A 13 26.48 10.15 2.56
C TYR A 13 26.97 10.58 3.96
N LEU A 14 26.11 10.43 4.97
CA LEU A 14 26.44 10.54 6.39
C LEU A 14 26.46 9.11 6.91
N ASP A 15 27.61 8.46 7.05
CA ASP A 15 28.66 8.59 8.08
C ASP A 15 28.13 8.48 9.52
N TYR A 16 28.27 7.27 10.06
CA TYR A 16 27.98 6.90 11.44
C TYR A 16 29.25 7.05 12.28
N GLY A 17 29.21 7.89 13.30
CA GLY A 17 30.29 8.04 14.28
C GLY A 17 29.79 8.50 15.65
N ALA A 18 29.88 7.59 16.62
CA ALA A 18 29.40 7.68 18.00
C ALA A 18 30.10 8.73 18.89
N LYS A 19 29.45 9.20 19.98
CA LYS A 19 29.83 9.18 21.43
C LYS A 19 28.61 9.67 22.28
N ASN A 20 27.88 8.83 23.03
CA ASN A 20 28.07 8.21 24.37
C ASN A 20 27.66 9.08 25.59
N SER A 21 26.87 8.44 26.47
CA SER A 21 26.56 8.76 27.89
C SER A 21 25.55 9.90 28.13
N SER A 22 24.50 9.81 28.97
CA SER A 22 24.18 8.92 30.10
C SER A 22 22.72 9.13 30.53
N ASP A 23 22.09 8.08 31.07
CA ASP A 23 21.08 8.05 32.14
C ASP A 23 19.76 7.29 31.88
N LYS A 24 19.70 6.14 32.58
CA LYS A 24 18.58 5.57 33.34
C LYS A 24 17.50 4.75 32.63
N GLU A 25 17.75 3.43 32.69
CA GLU A 25 16.86 2.34 33.14
C GLU A 25 15.34 2.59 33.16
N ASN A 26 14.60 1.84 32.33
CA ASN A 26 13.55 0.98 32.87
C ASN A 26 13.43 -0.30 32.03
N ALA A 27 13.35 -1.42 32.75
CA ALA A 27 13.46 -2.78 32.25
C ALA A 27 12.12 -3.31 31.72
N ILE A 28 12.14 -3.94 30.54
CA ILE A 28 11.29 -5.11 30.25
C ILE A 28 12.16 -6.17 29.58
N LYS A 29 12.31 -7.28 30.30
CA LYS A 29 13.11 -8.45 29.97
C LYS A 29 12.18 -9.52 29.40
N THR A 30 12.73 -10.36 28.50
CA THR A 30 12.21 -11.67 28.03
C THR A 30 11.36 -11.56 26.76
N SER A 31 11.71 -12.16 25.61
CA SER A 31 12.41 -13.44 25.41
C SER A 31 13.45 -13.37 24.29
N GLN A 32 14.65 -13.84 24.63
CA GLN A 32 15.68 -14.24 23.69
C GLN A 32 15.26 -15.55 23.02
N THR A 33 15.17 -15.54 21.69
CA THR A 33 15.50 -16.71 20.88
C THR A 33 16.72 -16.33 20.06
N SER A 34 17.88 -16.48 20.70
CA SER A 34 19.16 -16.63 20.04
C SER A 34 19.21 -18.02 19.45
N ASP A 35 19.16 -18.13 18.13
CA ASP A 35 19.82 -19.23 17.43
C ASP A 35 20.39 -18.73 16.09
N ASP A 36 21.70 -18.92 16.03
CA ASP A 36 22.57 -19.03 14.87
C ASP A 36 22.76 -17.85 13.91
N SER A 37 23.69 -16.96 14.29
CA SER A 37 24.46 -16.14 13.35
C SER A 37 25.93 -16.45 13.55
N SER A 38 26.39 -17.57 12.99
CA SER A 38 27.82 -17.92 12.97
C SER A 38 28.21 -18.72 11.74
N SER A 39 27.95 -18.22 10.54
CA SER A 39 28.78 -18.50 9.35
C SER A 39 28.29 -17.71 8.13
N ASP A 40 28.69 -16.44 7.95
CA ASP A 40 28.53 -15.77 6.64
C ASP A 40 29.43 -14.53 6.46
N ASN A 41 30.67 -14.60 6.94
CA ASN A 41 31.63 -13.50 6.87
C ASN A 41 32.78 -13.75 5.88
N LYS A 42 32.53 -14.53 4.81
CA LYS A 42 33.51 -14.80 3.75
C LYS A 42 33.19 -14.21 2.37
N ASP A 43 31.95 -13.75 2.13
CA ASP A 43 31.50 -13.38 0.76
C ASP A 43 31.00 -11.93 0.60
N LYS A 44 31.41 -11.01 1.48
CA LYS A 44 31.14 -9.57 1.29
C LYS A 44 32.24 -8.92 0.46
N LYS A 45 32.15 -9.02 -0.87
CA LYS A 45 32.92 -8.13 -1.75
C LYS A 45 32.46 -6.69 -1.52
N ASN A 46 33.39 -5.81 -1.16
CA ASN A 46 33.09 -4.38 -1.07
C ASN A 46 32.90 -3.80 -2.49
N ILE A 47 32.06 -2.77 -2.68
CA ILE A 47 31.82 -2.17 -4.01
C ILE A 47 33.12 -1.74 -4.71
N THR A 48 34.14 -1.39 -3.93
CA THR A 48 35.49 -1.01 -4.40
C THR A 48 36.30 -2.17 -5.01
N GLN A 49 35.90 -3.42 -4.79
CA GLN A 49 36.54 -4.64 -5.30
C GLN A 49 35.80 -5.24 -6.51
N LEU A 50 34.74 -4.60 -6.97
CA LEU A 50 33.93 -5.05 -8.11
C LEU A 50 34.57 -4.62 -9.44
N SER A 51 34.39 -5.44 -10.47
CA SER A 51 34.66 -5.03 -11.86
C SER A 51 33.73 -3.89 -12.28
N ASP A 52 34.04 -3.20 -13.36
CA ASP A 52 33.19 -2.11 -13.83
C ASP A 52 31.83 -2.62 -14.33
N GLU A 53 31.77 -3.85 -14.86
CA GLU A 53 30.52 -4.55 -15.17
C GLU A 53 29.70 -4.85 -13.90
N GLU A 54 30.34 -5.38 -12.85
CA GLU A 54 29.68 -5.65 -11.57
C GLU A 54 29.14 -4.35 -10.93
N LYS A 55 29.89 -3.23 -11.00
CA LYS A 55 29.42 -1.91 -10.53
C LYS A 55 28.20 -1.42 -11.32
N LEU A 56 28.20 -1.58 -12.65
CA LEU A 56 27.06 -1.21 -13.48
C LEU A 56 25.82 -2.04 -13.12
N GLN A 57 26.00 -3.33 -12.80
CA GLN A 57 24.91 -4.18 -12.33
C GLN A 57 24.36 -3.68 -10.99
N VAL A 58 25.22 -3.35 -10.02
CA VAL A 58 24.80 -2.78 -8.73
C VAL A 58 24.03 -1.47 -8.93
N ALA A 59 24.50 -0.57 -9.80
CA ALA A 59 23.81 0.68 -10.09
C ALA A 59 22.40 0.46 -10.66
N LYS A 60 22.24 -0.51 -11.57
CA LYS A 60 20.92 -0.88 -12.12
C LYS A 60 19.98 -1.49 -11.07
N LEU A 61 20.52 -2.26 -10.12
CA LEU A 61 19.74 -2.84 -9.03
C LEU A 61 19.30 -1.76 -8.03
N GLN A 62 20.19 -0.83 -7.69
CA GLN A 62 19.88 0.32 -6.83
C GLN A 62 18.79 1.20 -7.41
N GLN A 63 18.88 1.50 -8.72
CA GLN A 63 17.86 2.28 -9.40
C GLN A 63 16.49 1.59 -9.30
N ARG A 64 16.42 0.30 -9.61
CA ARG A 64 15.17 -0.46 -9.55
C ARG A 64 14.61 -0.55 -8.13
N ASP A 65 15.44 -0.79 -7.13
CA ASP A 65 14.99 -0.81 -5.72
C ASP A 65 14.37 0.53 -5.32
N SER A 66 14.98 1.65 -5.71
CA SER A 66 14.41 2.97 -5.45
C SER A 66 13.08 3.18 -6.17
N GLU A 67 12.96 2.75 -7.42
CA GLU A 67 11.73 2.86 -8.23
C GLU A 67 10.61 2.03 -7.61
N VAL A 68 10.85 0.75 -7.32
CA VAL A 68 9.88 -0.16 -6.70
C VAL A 68 9.42 0.38 -5.35
N ARG A 69 10.34 0.83 -4.48
CA ARG A 69 9.95 1.37 -3.16
C ARG A 69 9.11 2.62 -3.25
N THR A 70 9.44 3.51 -4.19
CA THR A 70 8.66 4.74 -4.41
C THR A 70 7.28 4.39 -4.97
N HIS A 71 7.21 3.36 -5.81
CA HIS A 71 5.96 2.83 -6.34
C HIS A 71 5.04 2.35 -5.21
N GLU A 72 5.51 1.40 -4.39
CA GLU A 72 4.71 0.85 -3.30
C GLU A 72 4.36 1.89 -2.23
N ALA A 73 5.29 2.79 -1.92
CA ALA A 73 5.04 3.87 -0.97
C ALA A 73 3.89 4.79 -1.42
N SER A 74 3.75 5.02 -2.73
CA SER A 74 2.67 5.85 -3.29
C SER A 74 1.30 5.19 -3.09
N HIS A 75 1.21 3.88 -3.32
CA HIS A 75 -0.01 3.12 -3.05
C HIS A 75 -0.39 3.14 -1.57
N MET A 76 0.55 2.83 -0.68
CA MET A 76 0.31 2.82 0.76
C MET A 76 -0.15 4.20 1.28
N ALA A 77 0.53 5.27 0.84
CA ALA A 77 0.21 6.63 1.26
C ALA A 77 -1.21 7.05 0.85
N ALA A 78 -1.66 6.64 -0.34
CA ALA A 78 -2.98 6.98 -0.84
C ALA A 78 -4.09 6.05 -0.30
N GLY A 79 -3.74 4.81 0.07
CA GLY A 79 -4.63 3.78 0.58
C GLY A 79 -5.04 3.94 2.04
N ALA A 80 -4.23 4.57 2.88
CA ALA A 80 -4.52 4.97 4.28
C ALA A 80 -5.57 4.10 5.01
N GLY A 81 -5.13 2.97 5.57
CA GLY A 81 -5.97 2.06 6.35
C GLY A 81 -6.74 1.01 5.53
N LEU A 82 -6.70 1.09 4.19
CA LEU A 82 -7.21 0.03 3.30
C LEU A 82 -6.10 -0.91 2.80
N THR A 83 -4.83 -0.62 3.12
CA THR A 83 -3.66 -1.40 2.67
C THR A 83 -3.08 -2.21 3.82
N SER A 84 -2.67 -3.45 3.57
CA SER A 84 -2.03 -4.34 4.56
C SER A 84 -0.51 -4.16 4.66
N GLY A 85 0.11 -3.38 3.78
CA GLY A 85 1.55 -3.14 3.72
C GLY A 85 2.08 -3.33 2.29
N ALA A 86 3.39 -3.27 2.12
CA ALA A 86 4.04 -3.61 0.86
C ALA A 86 4.88 -4.89 1.03
N ASP A 87 4.68 -5.82 0.12
CA ASP A 87 5.52 -7.00 -0.04
C ASP A 87 6.54 -6.77 -1.15
N PHE A 88 7.75 -7.30 -0.98
CA PHE A 88 8.85 -7.05 -1.91
C PHE A 88 9.50 -8.36 -2.35
N THR A 89 9.79 -8.44 -3.64
CA THR A 89 10.64 -9.48 -4.22
C THR A 89 12.06 -8.93 -4.35
N TYR A 90 13.05 -9.71 -3.91
CA TYR A 90 14.44 -9.27 -3.83
C TYR A 90 15.37 -10.04 -4.76
N GLN A 91 16.40 -9.35 -5.24
CA GLN A 91 17.54 -9.92 -5.95
C GLN A 91 18.85 -9.61 -5.23
N LYS A 92 19.73 -10.61 -5.08
CA LYS A 92 21.08 -10.42 -4.54
C LYS A 92 22.00 -9.84 -5.62
N GLY A 93 22.67 -8.74 -5.31
CA GLY A 93 23.70 -8.11 -6.15
C GLY A 93 25.08 -8.76 -5.98
N PRO A 94 26.05 -8.43 -6.87
CA PRO A 94 27.43 -8.92 -6.77
C PRO A 94 28.19 -8.34 -5.56
N ASP A 95 27.65 -7.31 -4.92
CA ASP A 95 28.07 -6.77 -3.62
C ASP A 95 27.45 -7.51 -2.41
N SER A 96 26.78 -8.63 -2.66
CA SER A 96 26.07 -9.45 -1.66
C SER A 96 24.94 -8.73 -0.92
N LYS A 97 24.45 -7.59 -1.42
CA LYS A 97 23.26 -6.89 -0.89
C LYS A 97 21.98 -7.34 -1.60
N MET A 98 20.85 -7.24 -0.91
CA MET A 98 19.53 -7.50 -1.50
C MET A 98 18.91 -6.19 -1.98
N TYR A 99 18.36 -6.20 -3.18
CA TYR A 99 17.68 -5.07 -3.81
C TYR A 99 16.25 -5.48 -4.17
N ALA A 100 15.25 -4.67 -3.85
CA ALA A 100 13.88 -4.90 -4.29
C ALA A 100 13.85 -4.77 -5.82
N VAL A 101 13.38 -5.81 -6.48
CA VAL A 101 13.24 -5.84 -7.94
C VAL A 101 11.80 -5.91 -8.39
N GLY A 102 10.89 -6.14 -7.44
CA GLY A 102 9.45 -5.96 -7.59
C GLY A 102 8.81 -5.82 -6.23
N GLY A 103 7.56 -5.36 -6.21
CA GLY A 103 6.78 -5.20 -5.00
C GLY A 103 5.29 -5.21 -5.32
N GLU A 104 4.49 -5.38 -4.27
CA GLU A 104 3.05 -5.33 -4.36
C GLU A 104 2.43 -4.77 -3.09
N VAL A 105 1.32 -4.05 -3.24
CA VAL A 105 0.49 -3.56 -2.14
C VAL A 105 -0.91 -4.13 -2.29
N GLU A 106 -1.36 -4.86 -1.28
CA GLU A 106 -2.71 -5.40 -1.25
C GLU A 106 -3.69 -4.32 -0.77
N ILE A 107 -4.79 -4.14 -1.53
CA ILE A 107 -5.87 -3.21 -1.19
C ILE A 107 -7.13 -3.99 -0.83
N ASP A 108 -7.69 -3.68 0.34
CA ASP A 108 -9.05 -4.10 0.68
C ASP A 108 -10.05 -3.34 -0.20
N THR A 109 -10.54 -4.09 -1.17
CA THR A 109 -11.32 -3.56 -2.26
C THR A 109 -12.83 -3.87 -2.06
N SER A 110 -13.21 -4.40 -0.88
CA SER A 110 -14.58 -4.77 -0.50
C SER A 110 -15.48 -3.55 -0.29
N PRO A 111 -16.82 -3.67 -0.44
CA PRO A 111 -17.74 -2.57 -0.20
C PRO A 111 -17.82 -2.19 1.30
N GLY A 112 -18.37 -1.01 1.57
CA GLY A 112 -18.71 -0.57 2.93
C GLY A 112 -20.03 -1.20 3.41
N ARG A 113 -20.45 -0.88 4.64
CA ARG A 113 -21.71 -1.43 5.22
C ARG A 113 -22.96 -0.72 4.70
N THR A 114 -22.78 0.48 4.14
CA THR A 114 -23.85 1.31 3.57
C THR A 114 -23.46 1.78 2.17
N PRO A 115 -24.42 2.25 1.35
CA PRO A 115 -24.10 2.85 0.05
C PRO A 115 -23.14 4.04 0.19
N GLN A 116 -23.36 4.86 1.22
CA GLN A 116 -22.51 6.03 1.48
C GLN A 116 -21.07 5.64 1.84
N GLU A 117 -20.89 4.66 2.74
CA GLU A 117 -19.56 4.13 3.06
C GLU A 117 -18.90 3.49 1.84
N THR A 118 -19.67 2.78 1.01
CA THR A 118 -19.15 2.15 -0.21
C THR A 118 -18.65 3.18 -1.22
N ILE A 119 -19.35 4.31 -1.38
CA ILE A 119 -18.90 5.41 -2.25
C ILE A 119 -17.55 5.96 -1.77
N GLN A 120 -17.42 6.25 -0.47
CA GLN A 120 -16.18 6.77 0.11
C GLN A 120 -15.03 5.78 -0.04
N LYS A 121 -15.28 4.50 0.29
CA LYS A 121 -14.29 3.43 0.19
C LYS A 121 -13.86 3.22 -1.27
N ALA A 122 -14.81 3.21 -2.21
CA ALA A 122 -14.53 3.09 -3.65
C ALA A 122 -13.65 4.23 -4.16
N GLN A 123 -13.93 5.48 -3.75
CA GLN A 123 -13.11 6.62 -4.13
C GLN A 123 -11.68 6.51 -3.57
N GLN A 124 -11.54 6.03 -2.32
CA GLN A 124 -10.24 5.81 -1.71
C GLN A 124 -9.45 4.70 -2.42
N ILE A 125 -10.08 3.56 -2.71
CA ILE A 125 -9.49 2.46 -3.50
C ILE A 125 -9.01 2.98 -4.86
N LYS A 126 -9.86 3.72 -5.58
CA LYS A 126 -9.51 4.29 -6.88
C LYS A 126 -8.31 5.22 -6.80
N ARG A 127 -8.26 6.09 -5.78
CA ARG A 127 -7.12 6.98 -5.54
C ARG A 127 -5.85 6.20 -5.23
N ALA A 128 -5.94 5.16 -4.41
CA ALA A 128 -4.80 4.33 -4.03
C ALA A 128 -4.20 3.58 -5.24
N ALA A 129 -5.06 2.97 -6.05
CA ALA A 129 -4.63 2.26 -7.26
C ALA A 129 -4.01 3.21 -8.31
N LEU A 130 -4.49 4.44 -8.42
CA LEU A 130 -3.97 5.42 -9.38
C LEU A 130 -2.87 6.33 -8.80
N ALA A 131 -2.37 6.04 -7.60
CA ALA A 131 -1.45 6.93 -6.89
C ALA A 131 -0.05 7.07 -7.52
N PRO A 132 0.60 6.00 -8.00
CA PRO A 132 1.88 6.12 -8.69
C PRO A 132 1.74 6.88 -10.01
N SER A 133 2.82 7.52 -10.45
CA SER A 133 2.85 8.24 -11.73
C SER A 133 2.70 7.33 -12.95
N SER A 134 2.98 6.04 -12.81
CA SER A 134 2.84 5.03 -13.86
C SER A 134 2.19 3.77 -13.29
N PRO A 135 0.86 3.76 -13.08
CA PRO A 135 0.16 2.59 -12.54
C PRO A 135 0.29 1.37 -13.47
N SER A 136 0.35 0.18 -12.89
CA SER A 136 0.32 -1.10 -13.60
C SER A 136 -1.05 -1.37 -14.23
N PRO A 137 -1.13 -2.32 -15.17
CA PRO A 137 -2.42 -2.83 -15.66
C PRO A 137 -3.32 -3.39 -14.55
N ALA A 138 -2.75 -3.97 -13.49
CA ALA A 138 -3.53 -4.48 -12.36
C ALA A 138 -4.17 -3.32 -11.58
N ASP A 139 -3.44 -2.22 -11.40
CA ASP A 139 -3.92 -1.07 -10.64
C ASP A 139 -5.03 -0.35 -11.41
N LEU A 140 -4.89 -0.24 -12.73
CA LEU A 140 -5.96 0.26 -13.60
C LEU A 140 -7.23 -0.59 -13.50
N LYS A 141 -7.10 -1.92 -13.40
CA LYS A 141 -8.23 -2.82 -13.19
C LYS A 141 -8.89 -2.60 -11.83
N ILE A 142 -8.09 -2.45 -10.76
CA ILE A 142 -8.60 -2.12 -9.41
C ILE A 142 -9.34 -0.79 -9.44
N ALA A 143 -8.79 0.23 -10.09
CA ALA A 143 -9.40 1.54 -10.24
C ALA A 143 -10.74 1.48 -11.02
N ALA A 144 -10.81 0.66 -12.08
CA ALA A 144 -12.04 0.45 -12.84
C ALA A 144 -13.11 -0.29 -12.03
N ASN A 145 -12.72 -1.32 -11.28
CA ASN A 145 -13.59 -2.04 -10.37
C ASN A 145 -14.16 -1.09 -9.29
N ALA A 146 -13.30 -0.25 -8.71
CA ALA A 146 -13.71 0.75 -7.74
C ALA A 146 -14.68 1.78 -8.34
N ALA A 147 -14.45 2.25 -9.57
CA ALA A 147 -15.39 3.14 -10.25
C ALA A 147 -16.77 2.49 -10.47
N SER A 148 -16.79 1.19 -10.78
CA SER A 148 -18.04 0.43 -10.95
C SER A 148 -18.77 0.23 -9.61
N MET A 149 -18.02 -0.01 -8.54
CA MET A 149 -18.53 -0.07 -7.17
C MET A 149 -19.13 1.26 -6.71
N GLU A 150 -18.45 2.38 -6.99
CA GLU A 150 -18.94 3.72 -6.71
C GLU A 150 -20.26 4.00 -7.45
N ALA A 151 -20.33 3.69 -8.75
CA ALA A 151 -21.54 3.90 -9.56
C ALA A 151 -22.73 3.08 -9.04
N SER A 152 -22.50 1.82 -8.68
CA SER A 152 -23.53 0.93 -8.13
C SER A 152 -24.06 1.45 -6.79
N ALA A 153 -23.16 1.89 -5.90
CA ALA A 153 -23.55 2.45 -4.61
C ALA A 153 -24.31 3.79 -4.74
N LYS A 154 -23.95 4.65 -5.71
CA LYS A 154 -24.70 5.87 -6.02
C LYS A 154 -26.12 5.58 -6.49
N ALA A 155 -26.31 4.57 -7.34
CA ALA A 155 -27.64 4.16 -7.79
C ALA A 155 -28.50 3.63 -6.62
N GLN A 156 -27.90 2.86 -5.71
CA GLN A 156 -28.58 2.36 -4.52
C GLN A 156 -28.97 3.49 -3.56
N MET A 157 -28.10 4.48 -3.37
CA MET A 157 -28.38 5.63 -2.51
C MET A 157 -29.61 6.42 -2.99
N GLN A 158 -29.83 6.51 -4.30
CA GLN A 158 -31.02 7.14 -4.87
C GLN A 158 -32.30 6.33 -4.60
N GLN A 159 -32.22 4.99 -4.61
CA GLN A 159 -33.35 4.12 -4.30
C GLN A 159 -33.76 4.24 -2.83
N VAL A 160 -32.80 4.21 -1.90
CA VAL A 160 -33.06 4.37 -0.46
C VAL A 160 -33.78 5.69 -0.17
N GLN A 161 -33.34 6.80 -0.78
CA GLN A 161 -34.00 8.11 -0.61
C GLN A 161 -35.45 8.14 -1.13
N GLN A 162 -35.74 7.40 -2.20
CA GLN A 162 -37.09 7.30 -2.76
C GLN A 162 -38.02 6.43 -1.90
N ASP A 163 -37.49 5.39 -1.26
CA ASP A 163 -38.24 4.51 -0.37
C ASP A 163 -38.53 5.21 0.97
N ASP A 164 -37.56 5.95 1.52
CA ASP A 164 -37.75 6.75 2.74
C ASP A 164 -38.82 7.84 2.53
N SER A 165 -38.82 8.50 1.37
CA SER A 165 -39.81 9.55 1.02
C SER A 165 -41.24 9.01 0.81
N LYS A 166 -41.42 7.72 0.56
CA LYS A 166 -42.75 7.06 0.43
C LYS A 166 -43.25 6.47 1.76
N GLY A 167 -42.37 6.36 2.76
CA GLY A 167 -42.71 5.84 4.09
C GLY A 167 -43.40 6.84 5.01
N GLU A 168 -43.26 8.15 4.76
CA GLU A 168 -43.84 9.20 5.60
C GLU A 168 -45.33 9.47 5.34
N ASP A 169 -45.88 8.97 4.22
CA ASP A 169 -47.29 9.22 3.83
C ASP A 169 -48.32 8.22 4.41
N ASN A 170 -47.88 7.22 5.18
CA ASN A 170 -48.72 6.08 5.60
C ASN A 170 -48.93 5.95 7.12
N ASN A 171 -48.99 7.05 7.87
CA ASN A 171 -49.31 7.01 9.30
C ASN A 171 -50.81 7.28 9.61
N ALA A 172 -51.70 6.68 8.81
CA ALA A 172 -53.13 6.61 9.10
C ALA A 172 -53.75 5.31 8.56
N ALA A 173 -53.32 4.14 9.07
CA ALA A 173 -54.15 2.97 9.37
C ALA A 173 -53.31 1.68 9.43
N LEU A 174 -53.36 1.00 10.58
CA LEU A 174 -53.09 -0.45 10.73
C LEU A 174 -54.47 -1.16 10.77
N PRO A 175 -54.62 -2.42 10.31
CA PRO A 175 -53.74 -3.51 10.78
C PRO A 175 -53.35 -4.63 9.79
N ASN A 176 -52.15 -5.16 10.06
CA ASN A 176 -51.72 -6.57 10.05
C ASN A 176 -51.86 -7.41 8.75
N SER A 177 -50.70 -7.73 8.15
CA SER A 177 -50.47 -9.05 7.55
C SER A 177 -48.98 -9.37 7.50
N THR A 178 -48.66 -10.52 8.09
CA THR A 178 -47.39 -11.23 8.17
C THR A 178 -46.56 -11.14 6.88
N ASN A 179 -45.47 -10.36 6.87
CA ASN A 179 -44.46 -10.43 5.82
C ASN A 179 -43.21 -11.13 6.36
N LYS A 180 -43.08 -12.42 6.03
CA LYS A 180 -41.86 -13.20 6.24
C LYS A 180 -40.78 -12.72 5.26
N ASN A 181 -39.73 -12.14 5.84
CA ASN A 181 -38.33 -12.28 5.46
C ASN A 181 -37.98 -11.98 4.00
N ASN A 182 -37.57 -10.73 3.72
CA ASN A 182 -36.54 -10.47 2.72
C ASN A 182 -35.70 -9.23 3.06
N THR A 183 -35.03 -9.24 4.22
CA THR A 183 -33.88 -8.35 4.45
C THR A 183 -32.62 -9.05 3.95
N LYS A 184 -32.48 -9.21 2.63
CA LYS A 184 -31.16 -9.39 2.03
C LYS A 184 -30.47 -8.03 2.08
N ASN A 185 -29.77 -7.76 3.18
CA ASN A 185 -28.74 -6.74 3.17
C ASN A 185 -27.76 -7.11 2.04
N PRO A 186 -27.67 -6.34 0.93
CA PRO A 186 -26.81 -6.70 -0.19
C PRO A 186 -25.31 -6.63 0.17
N TYR A 187 -24.98 -6.15 1.37
CA TYR A 187 -23.62 -6.08 1.88
C TYR A 187 -23.19 -7.33 2.68
N ASN A 188 -23.92 -8.45 2.61
CA ASN A 188 -23.55 -9.68 3.33
C ASN A 188 -23.29 -10.89 2.41
N GLN A 189 -21.98 -11.13 2.21
CA GLN A 189 -21.24 -12.36 1.80
C GLN A 189 -21.56 -12.96 0.41
N ASP A 190 -20.65 -13.60 -0.33
CA ASP A 190 -19.46 -14.38 -0.01
C ASP A 190 -18.41 -14.25 -1.14
N THR A 191 -17.13 -14.45 -0.84
CA THR A 191 -15.94 -14.33 -1.71
C THR A 191 -15.59 -12.93 -2.24
N TYR A 192 -15.03 -12.11 -1.35
CA TYR A 192 -14.23 -10.95 -1.76
C TYR A 192 -12.75 -11.25 -1.57
N ILE A 193 -12.01 -11.37 -2.68
CA ILE A 193 -10.55 -11.47 -2.64
C ILE A 193 -9.97 -10.05 -2.71
N PRO A 194 -9.20 -9.61 -1.69
CA PRO A 194 -8.45 -8.37 -1.78
C PRO A 194 -7.59 -8.40 -3.04
N SER A 195 -7.52 -7.26 -3.72
CA SER A 195 -6.80 -7.18 -5.00
C SER A 195 -5.40 -6.65 -4.77
N THR A 196 -4.43 -7.41 -5.25
CA THR A 196 -3.01 -7.07 -5.22
C THR A 196 -2.68 -6.14 -6.38
N ILE A 197 -2.06 -5.01 -6.05
CA ILE A 197 -1.41 -4.12 -7.03
C ILE A 197 -0.19 -4.84 -7.57
N GLY A 198 -0.09 -4.93 -8.90
CA GLY A 198 0.75 -5.92 -9.60
C GLY A 198 2.26 -5.80 -9.35
N LEU A 199 3.00 -6.86 -9.67
CA LEU A 199 4.45 -6.96 -9.50
C LEU A 199 5.20 -6.13 -10.57
N PHE A 200 6.03 -5.16 -10.13
CA PHE A 200 6.85 -4.28 -10.98
C PHE A 200 8.25 -4.82 -11.27
#